data_AF-A0A7R9ZC18-F1
#
_entry.id   AF-A0A7R9ZC18-F1
#
_cell.length_a   1.000
_cell.length_b   1.000
_cell.length_c   1.000
_cell.angle_alpha   90.00
_cell.angle_beta   90.00
_cell.angle_gamma   90.00
#
_symmetry.space_group_name_H-M   'P 1'
#
loop_
_entity.id
_entity.type
_entity.pdbx_description
1 polymer ?
#
loop_
_entity_poly.entity_id
_entity_poly.type
_entity_poly.pdbx_seq_one_letter_code
_entity_poly.pdbx_strand_id
1 'polypeptide(L)'
;GGSGMSMAMYMSGFQWTLFSDPSDAPCLILFLPSWTLDTRPKFVLGMFVVALLALATEGVSFVRLKERKKSVARGRERGEHRGRRSEIKSSLISLGLHALQAVLGYLLMIAAMTFSIELFLSAIVGLVIGH
;
A
#
# COMPACT_ATOMS: atom_id res chain seq x y z
N GLY A 1 -47.52 6.70 -12.85
CA GLY A 1 -46.32 7.54 -12.78
C GLY A 1 -45.19 6.70 -12.23
N GLY A 2 -44.22 6.35 -13.08
CA GLY A 2 -43.06 5.58 -12.65
C GLY A 2 -42.07 6.50 -11.97
N SER A 3 -41.95 6.40 -10.65
CA SER A 3 -40.92 7.07 -9.87
C SER A 3 -39.57 6.47 -10.25
N GLY A 4 -38.89 7.10 -11.20
CA GLY A 4 -37.48 6.83 -11.49
C GLY A 4 -36.66 7.22 -10.28
N MET A 5 -36.46 6.25 -9.37
CA MET A 5 -35.55 6.37 -8.26
C MET A 5 -34.15 6.55 -8.87
N SER A 6 -33.69 7.79 -8.92
CA SER A 6 -32.36 8.15 -9.39
C SER A 6 -31.36 7.45 -8.47
N MET A 7 -30.87 6.29 -8.90
CA MET A 7 -29.63 5.72 -8.40
C MET A 7 -28.55 6.75 -8.73
N ALA A 8 -28.31 7.68 -7.81
CA ALA A 8 -27.12 8.50 -7.84
C ALA A 8 -25.95 7.52 -7.72
N MET A 9 -25.37 7.14 -8.86
CA MET A 9 -24.04 6.57 -8.87
C MET A 9 -23.14 7.68 -8.32
N TYR A 10 -22.78 7.57 -7.04
CA TYR A 10 -21.85 8.46 -6.38
C TYR A 10 -20.48 8.33 -7.07
N MET A 11 -20.32 9.08 -8.16
CA MET A 11 -19.05 9.34 -8.83
C MET A 11 -18.47 10.65 -8.30
N SER A 12 -18.63 10.89 -7.00
CA SER A 12 -18.19 12.13 -6.37
C SER A 12 -16.66 12.25 -6.31
N GLY A 13 -15.93 11.25 -6.81
CA GLY A 13 -14.47 11.28 -6.89
C GLY A 13 -13.87 11.40 -5.50
N PHE A 14 -12.81 12.21 -5.37
CA PHE A 14 -12.16 12.45 -4.09
C PHE A 14 -13.07 13.19 -3.10
N GLN A 15 -13.34 12.56 -1.95
CA GLN A 15 -14.21 13.08 -0.90
C GLN A 15 -13.42 13.37 0.39
N TRP A 16 -13.84 14.41 1.11
CA TRP A 16 -13.34 14.73 2.45
C TRP A 16 -14.19 14.02 3.48
N THR A 17 -13.63 13.00 4.13
CA THR A 17 -14.38 12.23 5.14
C THR A 17 -14.36 12.92 6.50
N LEU A 18 -13.34 13.72 6.81
CA LEU A 18 -13.16 14.34 8.13
C LEU A 18 -14.00 15.61 8.33
N PHE A 19 -14.30 16.32 7.23
CA PHE A 19 -14.98 17.62 7.23
C PHE A 19 -16.45 17.55 6.80
N SER A 20 -16.93 16.36 6.39
CA SER A 20 -18.33 16.16 6.01
C SER A 20 -19.23 16.01 7.25
N ASP A 21 -20.49 16.43 7.12
CA ASP A 21 -21.47 16.33 8.19
C ASP A 21 -21.70 14.86 8.62
N PRO A 22 -21.93 14.58 9.92
CA PRO A 22 -22.07 13.20 10.42
C PRO A 22 -23.24 12.42 9.80
N SER A 23 -24.25 13.12 9.28
CA SER A 23 -25.42 12.53 8.62
C SER A 23 -25.15 12.02 7.21
N ASP A 24 -24.06 12.47 6.57
CA ASP A 24 -23.64 12.08 5.22
C ASP A 24 -22.27 11.39 5.20
N ALA A 25 -21.73 11.01 6.38
CA ALA A 25 -20.44 10.36 6.48
C ALA A 25 -20.47 8.97 5.79
N PRO A 26 -19.68 8.75 4.72
CA PRO A 26 -19.68 7.48 4.02
C PRO A 26 -19.02 6.40 4.88
N CYS A 27 -19.67 5.25 5.03
CA CYS A 27 -19.06 4.06 5.64
C CYS A 27 -17.98 3.52 4.70
N LEU A 28 -16.71 3.80 5.01
CA LEU A 28 -15.58 3.34 4.21
C LEU A 28 -15.10 1.97 4.67
N ILE A 29 -14.96 1.06 3.71
CA ILE A 29 -14.37 -0.27 3.88
C ILE A 29 -12.93 -0.19 3.37
N LEU A 30 -11.94 -0.35 4.27
CA LEU A 30 -10.54 -0.11 3.91
C LEU A 30 -9.87 -1.31 3.20
N PHE A 31 -9.93 -2.50 3.79
CA PHE A 31 -9.30 -3.72 3.24
C PHE A 31 -10.20 -4.96 3.31
N LEU A 32 -10.96 -5.09 4.40
CA LEU A 32 -11.90 -6.16 4.65
C LEU A 32 -13.24 -5.55 5.07
N PRO A 33 -14.37 -6.19 4.77
CA PRO A 33 -15.69 -5.70 5.19
C PRO A 33 -15.86 -5.59 6.72
N SER A 34 -14.99 -6.22 7.51
CA SER A 34 -14.93 -6.07 8.96
C SER A 34 -14.17 -4.83 9.44
N TRP A 35 -13.38 -4.20 8.57
CA TRP A 35 -12.68 -2.94 8.85
C TRP A 35 -13.49 -1.76 8.32
N THR A 36 -14.64 -1.52 8.95
CA THR A 36 -15.48 -0.34 8.70
C THR A 36 -14.98 0.85 9.52
N LEU A 37 -14.63 1.93 8.82
CA LEU A 37 -14.19 3.19 9.42
C LEU A 37 -15.43 4.04 9.76
N ASP A 38 -16.18 3.63 10.78
CA ASP A 38 -17.43 4.31 11.16
C ASP A 38 -17.22 5.53 12.07
N THR A 39 -16.01 5.71 12.64
CA THR A 39 -15.74 6.75 13.62
C THR A 39 -14.42 7.46 13.33
N ARG A 40 -14.36 8.75 13.67
CA ARG A 40 -13.15 9.60 13.54
C ARG A 40 -11.86 8.94 14.03
N PRO A 41 -11.79 8.29 15.21
CA PRO A 41 -10.56 7.61 15.64
C PRO A 41 -10.20 6.39 14.78
N LYS A 42 -11.18 5.62 14.29
CA LYS A 42 -10.92 4.51 13.35
C LYS A 42 -10.33 5.05 12.04
N PHE A 43 -10.79 6.23 11.60
CA PHE A 43 -10.30 6.88 10.40
C PHE A 43 -8.84 7.33 10.53
N VAL A 44 -8.49 7.99 11.64
CA VAL A 44 -7.09 8.37 11.94
C VAL A 44 -6.20 7.13 12.00
N LEU A 45 -6.67 6.05 12.65
CA LEU A 45 -5.95 4.78 12.67
C LEU A 45 -5.76 4.21 11.26
N GLY A 46 -6.77 4.29 10.40
CA GLY A 46 -6.67 3.94 8.99
C GLY A 46 -5.60 4.75 8.26
N MET A 47 -5.52 6.08 8.49
CA MET A 47 -4.48 6.93 7.90
C MET A 47 -3.09 6.47 8.33
N PHE A 48 -2.88 6.18 9.62
CA PHE A 48 -1.61 5.64 10.12
C PHE A 48 -1.26 4.28 9.49
N VAL A 49 -2.22 3.38 9.37
CA VAL A 49 -2.00 2.07 8.72
C VAL A 49 -1.60 2.24 7.27
N VAL A 50 -2.30 3.09 6.52
CA VAL A 50 -1.97 3.37 5.10
C VAL A 50 -0.58 4.00 4.96
N ALA A 51 -0.23 4.97 5.80
CA ALA A 51 1.11 5.57 5.81
C ALA A 51 2.19 4.53 6.12
N LEU A 52 1.95 3.63 7.08
CA LEU A 52 2.89 2.58 7.44
C LEU A 52 3.06 1.54 6.33
N LEU A 53 1.98 1.17 5.64
CA LEU A 53 2.04 0.29 4.45
C LEU A 53 2.82 0.95 3.30
N ALA A 54 2.65 2.26 3.12
CA ALA A 54 3.39 3.05 2.14
C ALA A 54 4.89 3.08 2.45
N LEU A 55 5.24 3.39 3.70
CA LEU A 55 6.62 3.35 4.20
C LEU A 55 7.23 1.95 4.04
N ALA A 56 6.48 0.90 4.40
CA ALA A 56 6.93 -0.49 4.30
C ALA A 56 7.20 -0.89 2.83
N THR A 57 6.39 -0.40 1.89
CA THR A 57 6.57 -0.66 0.46
C THR A 57 7.93 -0.16 -0.02
N GLU A 58 8.30 1.07 0.34
CA GLU A 58 9.63 1.61 -0.02
C GLU A 58 10.78 1.06 0.82
N GLY A 59 10.53 0.67 2.07
CA GLY A 59 11.48 -0.14 2.82
C GLY A 59 11.84 -1.44 2.09
N VAL A 60 10.84 -2.15 1.57
CA VAL A 60 11.05 -3.37 0.79
C VAL A 60 11.74 -3.06 -0.55
N SER A 61 11.34 -2.02 -1.27
CA SER A 61 12.02 -1.57 -2.50
C SER A 61 13.52 -1.30 -2.25
N PHE A 62 13.85 -0.58 -1.18
CA PHE A 62 15.22 -0.25 -0.81
C PHE A 62 16.04 -1.51 -0.47
N VAL A 63 15.49 -2.43 0.31
CA VAL A 63 16.15 -3.70 0.64
C VAL A 63 16.44 -4.49 -0.64
N ARG A 64 15.49 -4.59 -1.56
CA ARG A 64 15.67 -5.26 -2.86
C ARG A 64 16.76 -4.62 -3.70
N LEU A 65 16.83 -3.29 -3.75
CA LEU A 65 17.89 -2.56 -4.46
C LEU A 65 19.26 -2.82 -3.83
N LYS A 66 19.32 -2.84 -2.49
CA LYS A 66 20.54 -3.12 -1.74
C LYS A 66 21.02 -4.56 -1.97
N GLU A 67 20.10 -5.53 -2.00
CA GLU A 67 20.42 -6.92 -2.32
C GLU A 67 20.92 -7.07 -3.76
N ARG A 68 20.25 -6.46 -4.75
CA ARG A 68 20.71 -6.46 -6.15
C ARG A 68 22.10 -5.88 -6.29
N LYS A 69 22.39 -4.73 -5.67
CA LYS A 69 23.73 -4.10 -5.70
C LYS A 69 24.79 -5.02 -5.07
N LYS A 70 24.47 -5.69 -3.95
CA LYS A 70 25.37 -6.66 -3.30
C LYS A 70 25.64 -7.88 -4.18
N SER A 71 24.62 -8.40 -4.87
CA SER A 71 24.78 -9.56 -5.76
C SER A 71 25.66 -9.22 -6.97
N VAL A 72 25.53 -8.00 -7.54
CA VAL A 72 26.40 -7.53 -8.62
C VAL A 72 27.84 -7.35 -8.15
N ALA A 73 28.06 -6.75 -6.97
CA ALA A 73 29.40 -6.61 -6.39
C ALA A 73 30.06 -7.98 -6.12
N ARG A 74 29.31 -8.93 -5.56
CA ARG A 74 29.78 -10.30 -5.30
C ARG A 74 30.05 -11.10 -6.57
N GLY A 75 29.26 -10.88 -7.63
CA GLY A 75 29.46 -11.51 -8.93
C GLY A 75 30.76 -11.05 -9.61
N ARG A 76 31.27 -9.86 -9.27
CA ARG A 76 32.52 -9.32 -9.80
C ARG A 76 33.77 -9.86 -9.07
N GLU A 77 33.63 -10.24 -7.80
CA GLU A 77 34.74 -10.77 -6.97
C GLU A 77 34.84 -12.30 -6.96
N ARG A 78 33.76 -13.03 -7.26
CA ARG A 78 33.79 -14.50 -7.34
C ARG A 78 33.97 -14.99 -8.77
N GLY A 79 35.23 -14.99 -9.22
CA GLY A 79 35.70 -16.05 -10.10
C GLY A 79 35.48 -17.41 -9.40
N GLU A 80 34.85 -18.33 -10.14
CA GLU A 80 34.68 -19.77 -9.95
C GLU A 80 34.65 -20.35 -8.52
N HIS A 81 33.64 -21.20 -8.26
CA HIS A 81 33.67 -22.23 -7.21
C HIS A 81 33.17 -21.88 -5.79
N ARG A 82 32.08 -21.10 -5.63
CA ARG A 82 31.39 -21.04 -4.32
C ARG A 82 29.86 -21.11 -4.41
N GLY A 83 29.38 -22.36 -4.39
CA GLY A 83 28.16 -22.77 -3.68
C GLY A 83 26.81 -22.51 -4.38
N ARG A 84 26.40 -23.42 -5.27
CA ARG A 84 25.05 -23.51 -5.89
C ARG A 84 23.89 -23.36 -4.89
N ARG A 85 24.09 -23.74 -3.62
CA ARG A 85 23.10 -23.61 -2.52
C ARG A 85 22.93 -22.18 -2.00
N SER A 86 23.95 -21.34 -2.09
CA SER A 86 23.92 -19.92 -1.68
C SER A 86 23.16 -19.06 -2.70
N GLU A 87 23.33 -19.37 -3.99
CA GLU A 87 22.63 -18.72 -5.10
C GLU A 87 21.13 -18.95 -5.01
N ILE A 88 20.68 -20.20 -4.78
CA ILE A 88 19.25 -20.53 -4.65
C ILE A 88 18.62 -19.79 -3.45
N LYS A 89 19.31 -19.71 -2.31
CA LYS A 89 18.80 -18.96 -1.14
C LYS A 89 18.65 -17.47 -1.43
N SER A 90 19.63 -16.85 -2.09
CA SER A 90 19.54 -15.44 -2.47
C SER A 90 18.41 -15.18 -3.47
N SER A 91 18.20 -16.09 -4.42
CA SER A 91 17.10 -16.01 -5.39
C SER A 91 15.74 -16.15 -4.73
N LEU A 92 15.58 -17.08 -3.77
CA LEU A 92 14.34 -17.25 -3.01
C LEU A 92 14.02 -16.02 -2.15
N ILE A 93 15.00 -15.41 -1.49
CA ILE A 93 14.81 -14.20 -0.70
C ILE A 93 14.38 -13.03 -1.60
N SER A 94 15.08 -12.83 -2.72
CA SER A 94 14.74 -11.78 -3.70
C SER A 94 13.34 -11.95 -4.30
N LEU A 95 12.93 -13.20 -4.56
CA LEU A 95 11.59 -13.54 -5.03
C LEU A 95 10.53 -13.26 -3.95
N GLY A 96 10.80 -13.66 -2.70
CA GLY A 96 9.91 -13.39 -1.57
C GLY A 96 9.71 -11.90 -1.32
N LEU A 97 10.80 -11.12 -1.34
CA LEU A 97 10.74 -9.66 -1.22
C LEU A 97 9.98 -9.02 -2.40
N HIS A 98 10.10 -9.57 -3.61
CA HIS A 98 9.33 -9.10 -4.75
C HIS A 98 7.84 -9.35 -4.59
N ALA A 99 7.46 -10.55 -4.16
CA ALA A 99 6.07 -10.89 -3.90
C ALA A 99 5.49 -10.00 -2.78
N LEU A 100 6.25 -9.79 -1.70
CA LEU A 100 5.84 -8.89 -0.62
C LEU A 100 5.64 -7.45 -1.09
N GLN A 101 6.57 -6.90 -1.89
CA GLN A 101 6.41 -5.56 -2.47
C GLN A 101 5.13 -5.47 -3.32
N ALA A 102 4.85 -6.49 -4.15
CA ALA A 102 3.66 -6.52 -4.97
C ALA A 102 2.38 -6.51 -4.10
N VAL A 103 2.32 -7.35 -3.07
CA VAL A 103 1.18 -7.39 -2.14
C VAL A 103 0.96 -6.02 -1.47
N LEU A 104 2.02 -5.40 -0.95
CA LEU A 104 1.91 -4.08 -0.31
C LEU A 104 1.45 -3.00 -1.30
N GLY A 105 1.97 -3.00 -2.53
CA GLY A 105 1.53 -2.09 -3.59
C GLY A 105 0.06 -2.27 -3.96
N TYR A 106 -0.43 -3.51 -4.05
CA TYR A 106 -1.85 -3.78 -4.29
C TYR A 106 -2.74 -3.33 -3.14
N LEU A 107 -2.30 -3.51 -1.88
CA LEU A 107 -3.03 -2.97 -0.72
C LEU A 107 -3.11 -1.45 -0.78
N LEU A 108 -2.01 -0.76 -1.08
CA LEU A 108 -2.02 0.70 -1.23
C LEU A 108 -2.91 1.17 -2.38
N MET A 109 -2.93 0.43 -3.50
CA MET A 109 -3.84 0.70 -4.60
C MET A 109 -5.30 0.60 -4.15
N ILE A 110 -5.67 -0.45 -3.40
CA ILE A 110 -7.03 -0.58 -2.83
C ILE A 110 -7.34 0.61 -1.92
N ALA A 111 -6.42 0.99 -1.03
CA ALA A 111 -6.59 2.14 -0.16
C ALA A 111 -6.78 3.45 -0.95
N ALA A 112 -6.02 3.67 -2.04
CA ALA A 112 -6.18 4.84 -2.91
C ALA A 112 -7.52 4.86 -3.66
N MET A 113 -8.03 3.69 -4.04
CA MET A 113 -9.33 3.53 -4.71
C MET A 113 -10.54 3.75 -3.78
N THR A 114 -10.33 3.94 -2.48
CA THR A 114 -11.42 4.37 -1.57
C THR A 114 -11.83 5.83 -1.76
N PHE A 115 -11.13 6.56 -2.64
CA PHE A 115 -11.38 7.97 -2.99
C PHE A 115 -11.45 8.94 -1.80
N SER A 116 -10.88 8.57 -0.65
CA SER A 116 -10.78 9.47 0.50
C SER A 116 -9.49 10.28 0.41
N ILE A 117 -9.59 11.61 0.36
CA ILE A 117 -8.44 12.51 0.17
C ILE A 117 -7.41 12.31 1.28
N GLU A 118 -7.88 12.17 2.51
CA GLU A 118 -7.05 12.02 3.68
C GLU A 118 -6.21 10.73 3.62
N LEU A 119 -6.82 9.59 3.25
CA LEU A 119 -6.11 8.31 3.10
C LEU A 119 -5.12 8.36 1.93
N PHE A 120 -5.52 8.99 0.82
CA PHE A 120 -4.67 9.17 -0.34
C PHE A 120 -3.43 10.03 -0.04
N LEU A 121 -3.63 11.17 0.65
CA LEU A 121 -2.52 12.02 1.10
C LEU A 121 -1.63 11.28 2.11
N SER A 122 -2.21 10.51 3.02
CA SER A 122 -1.44 9.69 3.96
C SER A 122 -0.56 8.66 3.24
N ALA A 123 -1.08 8.02 2.19
CA ALA A 123 -0.31 7.12 1.34
C ALA A 123 0.85 7.84 0.63
N ILE A 124 0.60 9.01 0.04
CA ILE A 124 1.64 9.83 -0.61
C ILE A 124 2.72 10.22 0.39
N VAL A 125 2.32 10.74 1.56
CA VAL A 125 3.27 11.13 2.62
C VAL A 125 4.12 9.94 3.05
N GLY A 126 3.52 8.77 3.26
CA GLY A 126 4.25 7.55 3.60
C GLY A 126 5.24 7.11 2.53
N LEU A 127 4.87 7.21 1.25
CA LEU A 127 5.76 6.90 0.12
C LEU A 127 6.92 7.89 0.03
N VAL A 128 6.64 9.20 0.18
CA VAL A 128 7.66 10.26 0.14
C VAL A 128 8.63 10.16 1.30
N ILE A 129 8.17 9.84 2.51
CA ILE A 129 9.05 9.64 3.68
C ILE A 129 9.88 8.36 3.54
N GLY A 130 9.34 7.34 2.88
CA GLY A 130 10.02 6.04 2.72
C GLY A 130 11.07 6.00 1.60
N HIS A 131 11.00 6.94 0.66
CA HIS A 131 11.91 7.04 -0.48
C HIS A 131 13.22 7.75 -0.09
#